data_AF-A0A7V5UB79-F1
#
_entry.id   AF-A0A7V5UB79-F1
#
_cell.length_a   1.000
_cell.length_b   1.000
_cell.length_c   1.000
_cell.angle_alpha   90.00
_cell.angle_beta   90.00
_cell.angle_gamma   90.00
#
_symmetry.space_group_name_H-M   'P 1'
#
loop_
_entity.id
_entity.type
_entity.pdbx_description
1 polymer ?
#
loop_
_entity_poly.entity_id
_entity_poly.type
_entity_poly.pdbx_seq_one_letter_code
_entity_poly.pdbx_strand_id
1 'polypeptide(L)'
;MTNEQTIRTTCPYCGVGCGVLVRTGDGIEVAPDPEHPANLGRLCSKGSALAETVGVQGRLFQPLIDGQPAGWDEALDRVATKLRETIERHGPDSVAF
;
A
#
# COMPACT_ATOMS: atom_id res chain seq x y z
N MET A 1 22.79 -4.87 -17.20
CA MET A 1 22.62 -5.94 -16.20
C MET A 1 21.62 -5.42 -15.19
N THR A 2 20.35 -5.78 -15.34
CA THR A 2 19.31 -5.47 -14.34
C THR A 2 19.64 -6.29 -13.09
N ASN A 3 19.70 -5.61 -11.94
CA ASN A 3 20.10 -6.25 -10.68
C ASN A 3 18.90 -7.05 -10.15
N GLU A 4 18.87 -8.34 -10.45
CA GLU A 4 17.76 -9.21 -10.05
C GLU A 4 17.79 -9.46 -8.55
N GLN A 5 16.72 -9.12 -7.85
CA GLN A 5 16.61 -9.27 -6.39
C GLN A 5 15.30 -9.97 -6.02
N THR A 6 15.40 -10.96 -5.12
CA THR A 6 14.23 -11.60 -4.50
C THR A 6 14.06 -11.08 -3.07
N ILE A 7 12.87 -10.55 -2.76
CA ILE A 7 12.54 -9.91 -1.50
C ILE A 7 11.38 -10.67 -0.86
N ARG A 8 11.51 -11.03 0.41
CA ARG A 8 10.39 -11.53 1.22
C ARG A 8 9.55 -10.37 1.72
N THR A 9 8.23 -10.49 1.55
CA THR A 9 7.26 -9.50 2.05
C THR A 9 5.89 -10.15 2.24
N THR A 10 4.88 -9.34 2.52
CA THR A 10 3.54 -9.78 2.89
C THR A 10 2.52 -9.35 1.83
N CYS A 11 1.59 -10.24 1.50
CA CYS A 11 0.45 -9.94 0.65
C CYS A 11 -0.51 -8.94 1.34
N PRO A 12 -0.79 -7.76 0.75
CA PRO A 12 -1.61 -6.72 1.39
C PRO A 12 -3.12 -6.84 1.13
N TYR A 13 -3.58 -7.87 0.40
CA TYR A 13 -4.98 -7.93 -0.10
C TYR A 13 -6.05 -8.19 0.96
N CYS A 14 -5.68 -8.75 2.10
CA CYS A 14 -6.59 -9.00 3.21
C CYS A 14 -5.81 -9.16 4.52
N GLY A 15 -6.52 -9.31 5.64
CA GLY A 15 -5.91 -9.43 6.97
C GLY A 15 -5.24 -10.77 7.29
N VAL A 16 -5.13 -11.72 6.36
CA VAL A 16 -4.46 -13.01 6.62
C VAL A 16 -2.94 -12.84 6.72
N GLY A 17 -2.37 -11.91 5.97
CA GLY A 17 -0.93 -11.65 5.97
C GLY A 17 -0.10 -12.80 5.39
N CYS A 18 -0.51 -13.38 4.26
CA CYS A 18 0.27 -14.42 3.57
C CYS A 18 1.67 -13.90 3.18
N GLY A 19 2.70 -14.71 3.38
CA GLY A 19 4.06 -14.39 2.92
C GLY A 19 4.25 -14.65 1.43
N VAL A 20 4.98 -13.76 0.78
CA VAL A 20 5.32 -13.83 -0.64
C VAL A 20 6.80 -13.54 -0.88
N LEU A 21 7.32 -14.13 -1.95
CA LEU A 21 8.62 -13.82 -2.54
C LEU A 21 8.38 -12.96 -3.78
N VAL A 22 8.93 -11.74 -3.78
CA VAL A 22 8.82 -10.79 -4.89
C VAL A 22 10.16 -10.71 -5.60
N ARG A 23 10.20 -11.07 -6.88
CA ARG A 23 11.40 -10.93 -7.71
C ARG A 23 11.29 -9.67 -8.56
N THR A 24 12.34 -8.86 -8.55
CA THR A 24 12.45 -7.58 -9.27
C THR A 24 13.60 -7.62 -10.27
N GLY A 25 13.47 -6.91 -11.39
CA GLY A 25 14.44 -6.92 -12.50
C GLY A 25 13.79 -6.36 -13.76
N ASP A 26 13.59 -7.20 -14.77
CA ASP A 26 12.88 -6.85 -16.02
C ASP A 26 11.34 -6.79 -15.85
N GLY A 27 10.86 -7.07 -14.64
CA GLY A 27 9.46 -7.03 -14.25
C GLY A 27 9.30 -7.32 -12.75
N ILE A 28 8.04 -7.52 -12.34
CA ILE A 28 7.71 -7.98 -10.98
C ILE A 28 7.08 -9.35 -11.10
N GLU A 29 7.65 -10.34 -10.41
CA GLU A 29 7.05 -11.65 -10.23
C GLU A 29 6.76 -11.91 -8.76
N VAL A 30 5.66 -12.61 -8.49
CA VAL A 30 5.24 -12.95 -7.13
C VAL A 30 5.04 -14.46 -7.02
N ALA A 31 5.67 -15.05 -6.00
CA ALA A 31 5.50 -16.46 -5.63
C ALA A 31 5.13 -16.57 -4.14
N PRO A 32 4.45 -17.64 -3.71
CA PRO A 32 4.28 -17.91 -2.28
C PRO A 32 5.62 -18.08 -1.57
N ASP A 33 5.73 -17.60 -0.33
CA ASP A 33 6.83 -17.99 0.55
C ASP A 33 6.51 -19.38 1.17
N PRO A 34 7.31 -20.43 0.86
CA PRO A 34 7.09 -21.78 1.37
C PRO A 34 7.29 -21.90 2.88
N GLU A 35 8.04 -21.00 3.50
CA GLU A 35 8.37 -21.03 4.92
C GLU A 35 7.43 -20.15 5.76
N HIS A 36 6.56 -19.37 5.14
CA HIS A 36 5.72 -18.42 5.87
C HIS A 36 4.54 -19.12 6.56
N PRO A 37 4.37 -18.95 7.88
CA PRO A 37 3.42 -19.75 8.69
C PRO A 37 1.96 -19.49 8.34
N ALA A 38 1.62 -18.29 7.85
CA ALA A 38 0.23 -17.93 7.54
C ALA A 38 -0.35 -18.68 6.34
N ASN A 39 0.50 -19.09 5.38
CA ASN A 39 0.03 -19.64 4.10
C ASN A 39 0.75 -20.90 3.64
N LEU A 40 1.83 -21.32 4.30
CA LEU A 40 2.51 -22.61 4.08
C LEU A 40 2.78 -22.87 2.58
N GLY A 41 3.29 -21.86 1.88
CA GLY A 41 3.59 -21.96 0.45
C GLY A 41 2.39 -21.88 -0.49
N ARG A 42 1.20 -21.43 -0.05
CA ARG A 42 -0.01 -21.31 -0.88
C ARG A 42 -0.45 -19.87 -1.07
N LEU A 43 -1.15 -19.57 -2.17
CA LEU A 43 -1.82 -18.30 -2.39
C LEU A 43 -3.25 -18.53 -2.90
N CYS A 44 -4.16 -17.61 -2.58
CA CYS A 44 -5.46 -17.53 -3.24
C CYS A 44 -5.33 -16.85 -4.62
N SER A 45 -6.44 -16.70 -5.34
CA SER A 45 -6.45 -16.02 -6.65
C SER A 45 -5.92 -14.58 -6.58
N LYS A 46 -6.31 -13.82 -5.55
CA LYS A 46 -5.85 -12.43 -5.34
C LYS A 46 -4.33 -12.35 -5.10
N GLY A 47 -3.79 -13.28 -4.30
CA GLY A 47 -2.36 -13.35 -4.03
C GLY A 47 -1.56 -13.71 -5.29
N SER A 48 -2.07 -14.64 -6.10
CA SER A 48 -1.39 -15.08 -7.33
C SER A 48 -1.37 -13.99 -8.40
N ALA A 49 -2.37 -13.11 -8.42
CA ALA A 49 -2.46 -11.97 -9.34
C ALA A 49 -1.77 -10.68 -8.82
N LEU A 50 -1.02 -10.74 -7.72
CA LEU A 50 -0.41 -9.55 -7.10
C LEU A 50 0.48 -8.72 -8.04
N ALA A 51 1.25 -9.39 -8.90
CA ALA A 51 2.16 -8.70 -9.83
C ALA A 51 1.41 -7.73 -10.76
N GLU A 52 0.18 -8.08 -11.15
CA GLU A 52 -0.63 -7.31 -12.11
C GLU A 52 -1.07 -5.95 -11.53
N THR A 53 -1.08 -5.79 -10.21
CA THR A 53 -1.58 -4.57 -9.56
C THR A 53 -0.49 -3.56 -9.20
N VAL A 54 0.77 -3.92 -9.46
CA VAL A 54 1.92 -3.02 -9.28
C VAL A 54 2.14 -2.12 -10.50
N GLY A 55 1.23 -2.13 -11.48
CA GLY A 55 1.25 -1.21 -12.60
C GLY A 55 0.97 0.27 -12.23
N VAL A 56 1.19 1.15 -13.20
CA VAL A 56 0.98 2.61 -13.07
C VAL A 56 -0.46 3.04 -13.43
N GLN A 57 -1.23 2.17 -14.07
CA GLN A 57 -2.58 2.49 -14.52
C GLN A 57 -3.49 2.76 -13.31
N GLY A 58 -4.05 3.97 -13.26
CA GLY A 58 -4.92 4.39 -12.14
C GLY A 58 -4.20 4.69 -10.83
N ARG A 59 -2.86 4.63 -10.79
CA ARG A 59 -2.08 4.96 -9.59
C ARG A 59 -2.06 6.48 -9.37
N LEU A 60 -2.39 6.92 -8.16
CA LEU A 60 -2.16 8.30 -7.73
C LEU A 60 -0.67 8.52 -7.46
N PHE A 61 -0.06 9.47 -8.16
CA PHE A 61 1.37 9.79 -8.04
C PHE A 61 1.66 11.03 -7.19
N GLN A 62 0.64 11.82 -6.86
CA GLN A 62 0.73 13.00 -6.02
C GLN A 62 -0.57 13.21 -5.24
N PRO A 63 -0.54 13.94 -4.12
CA PRO A 63 -1.74 14.34 -3.40
C PRO A 63 -2.70 15.13 -4.28
N LEU A 64 -4.00 15.02 -3.97
CA LEU A 64 -5.04 15.82 -4.58
C LEU A 64 -5.85 16.53 -3.48
N ILE A 65 -6.12 17.82 -3.65
CA ILE A 65 -7.05 18.59 -2.82
C ILE A 65 -8.19 19.03 -3.73
N ASP A 66 -9.42 18.61 -3.40
CA ASP A 66 -10.63 18.93 -4.18
C ASP A 66 -10.48 18.57 -5.68
N GLY A 67 -9.80 17.45 -5.95
CA GLY A 67 -9.52 16.93 -7.29
C GLY A 67 -8.35 17.58 -8.04
N GLN A 68 -7.69 18.59 -7.45
CA GLN A 68 -6.55 19.28 -8.04
C GLN A 68 -5.21 18.79 -7.44
N PRO A 69 -4.14 18.67 -8.25
CA PRO A 69 -2.78 18.41 -7.76
C PRO A 69 -2.36 19.33 -6.63
N ALA A 70 -1.72 18.77 -5.60
CA ALA A 70 -1.17 19.51 -4.47
C ALA A 70 0.21 18.97 -4.06
N GLY A 71 0.98 19.80 -3.35
CA GLY A 71 2.23 19.38 -2.71
C GLY A 71 1.97 18.51 -1.47
N TRP A 72 2.97 17.72 -1.06
CA TRP A 72 2.88 16.91 0.16
C TRP A 72 2.72 17.79 1.41
N ASP A 73 3.51 18.85 1.55
CA ASP A 73 3.42 19.75 2.70
C ASP A 73 2.05 20.43 2.77
N GLU A 74 1.56 20.96 1.65
CA GLU A 74 0.23 21.58 1.55
C GLU A 74 -0.90 20.60 1.94
N ALA A 75 -0.86 19.37 1.41
CA ALA A 75 -1.87 18.36 1.70
C ALA A 75 -1.87 17.95 3.18
N LEU A 76 -0.69 17.72 3.75
CA LEU A 76 -0.53 17.37 5.16
C LEU A 76 -0.95 18.52 6.08
N ASP A 77 -0.54 19.76 5.78
CA ASP A 77 -0.91 20.95 6.54
C ASP A 77 -2.43 21.18 6.52
N ARG A 78 -3.08 20.96 5.38
CA ARG A 78 -4.54 21.06 5.27
C ARG A 78 -5.24 20.04 6.16
N VAL A 79 -4.82 18.77 6.12
CA VAL A 79 -5.40 17.71 6.96
C VAL A 79 -5.16 18.01 8.44
N ALA A 80 -3.92 18.31 8.83
CA ALA A 80 -3.56 18.61 10.21
C ALA A 80 -4.32 19.82 10.78
N THR A 81 -4.45 20.89 9.98
CA THR A 81 -5.23 22.09 10.35
C THR A 81 -6.70 21.73 10.56
N LYS A 82 -7.32 21.00 9.62
CA LYS A 82 -8.75 20.65 9.72
C LYS A 82 -9.04 19.70 10.88
N LEU A 83 -8.17 18.72 11.13
CA LEU A 83 -8.29 17.84 12.29
C LEU A 83 -8.21 18.64 13.60
N ARG A 84 -7.23 19.55 13.72
CA ARG A 84 -7.06 20.41 14.91
C ARG A 84 -8.28 21.31 15.14
N GLU A 85 -8.72 22.03 14.10
CA GLU A 85 -9.92 22.89 14.17
C GLU A 85 -11.18 22.09 14.56
N THR A 86 -11.28 20.83 14.14
CA THR A 86 -12.43 19.97 14.47
C THR A 86 -12.36 19.53 15.93
N ILE A 87 -11.18 19.10 16.40
CA ILE A 87 -10.95 18.72 17.79
C ILE A 87 -11.21 19.91 18.74
N GLU A 88 -10.71 21.10 18.41
CA GLU A 88 -10.91 22.31 19.22
C GLU A 88 -12.40 22.67 19.36
N ARG A 89 -13.19 22.44 18.31
CA ARG A 89 -14.62 22.79 18.31
C ARG A 89 -15.54 21.69 18.87
N HIS A 90 -15.17 20.43 18.70
CA HIS A 90 -16.08 19.29 18.93
C HIS A 90 -15.51 18.24 19.91
N GLY A 91 -14.30 18.42 20.41
CA GLY A 91 -13.62 17.49 21.31
C GLY A 91 -12.81 16.41 20.57
N PRO A 92 -11.94 15.67 21.29
CA PRO A 92 -11.02 14.70 20.68
C PRO A 92 -11.73 13.53 19.98
N ASP A 93 -12.93 13.15 20.44
CA ASP A 93 -13.71 12.06 19.87
C ASP A 93 -14.41 12.41 18.53
N SER A 94 -14.16 13.60 18.00
CA SER A 94 -14.70 14.06 16.71
C SER A 94 -13.96 13.53 15.47
N VAL A 95 -12.88 12.77 15.66
CA VAL A 95 -12.05 12.18 14.59
C VAL A 95 -12.06 10.66 14.70
N ALA A 96 -12.26 9.96 13.58
CA ALA A 96 -12.26 8.50 13.48
C ALA A 96 -11.20 8.02 12.46
N PHE A 97 -10.73 6.77 12.61
CA PHE A 97 -9.70 6.14 11.78
C PHE A 97 -10.02 4.66 11.52
#